data_AF-A0A526TLA9-F1
#
_entry.id   AF-A0A526TLA9-F1
#
_cell.length_a   1.000
_cell.length_b   1.000
_cell.length_c   1.000
_cell.angle_alpha   90.00
_cell.angle_beta   90.00
_cell.angle_gamma   90.00
#
_symmetry.space_group_name_H-M   'P 1'
#
loop_
_entity.id
_entity.type
_entity.pdbx_description
1 polymer ?
#
loop_
_entity_poly.entity_id
_entity_poly.type
_entity_poly.pdbx_seq_one_letter_code
_entity_poly.pdbx_strand_id
1 'polypeptide(L)'
;LHEFGRAKAGKLLTAMSVDRAADILRELEEPARSELLGGLAPPLRATLLSILGYPEGSAASIMTTEFVSVPSDWTVGQTLDYIRKVERTRETVYAIYIVDPTTHLLVRSTGLRRLITGEPDDPIMTVAPDHL
;
A
#
# COMPACT_ATOMS: atom_id res chain seq x y z
N LEU A 1 -8.90 22.62 -6.76
CA LEU A 1 -7.49 22.56 -7.23
C LEU A 1 -7.02 23.79 -8.00
N HIS A 2 -7.92 24.63 -8.55
CA HIS A 2 -7.58 25.91 -9.20
C HIS A 2 -6.94 26.98 -8.29
N GLU A 3 -7.03 26.81 -6.96
CA GLU A 3 -6.59 27.81 -5.97
C GLU A 3 -5.21 27.52 -5.35
N PHE A 4 -4.67 26.32 -5.56
CA PHE A 4 -3.34 25.94 -5.04
C PHE A 4 -2.29 26.08 -6.15
N GLY A 5 -1.22 26.85 -5.90
CA GLY A 5 -0.09 26.92 -6.84
C GLY A 5 0.49 25.53 -7.12
N ARG A 6 0.94 25.28 -8.37
CA ARG A 6 1.39 23.95 -8.87
C ARG A 6 2.38 23.24 -7.94
N ALA A 7 3.34 23.96 -7.36
CA ALA A 7 4.30 23.39 -6.42
C ALA A 7 3.65 22.89 -5.11
N LYS A 8 2.58 23.56 -4.66
CA LYS A 8 1.81 23.14 -3.49
C LYS A 8 0.94 21.92 -3.82
N ALA A 9 0.34 21.87 -5.01
CA ALA A 9 -0.40 20.71 -5.48
C ALA A 9 0.49 19.45 -5.61
N GLY A 10 1.69 19.57 -6.20
CA GLY A 10 2.63 18.44 -6.29
C GLY A 10 3.08 17.92 -4.92
N LYS A 11 3.33 18.82 -3.96
CA LYS A 11 3.65 18.43 -2.57
C LYS A 11 2.50 17.71 -1.89
N LEU A 12 1.26 18.15 -2.13
CA LEU A 12 0.07 17.48 -1.59
C LEU A 12 -0.08 16.08 -2.19
N LEU A 13 0.03 15.94 -3.51
CA LEU A 13 -0.03 14.61 -4.16
C LEU A 13 1.05 13.66 -3.65
N THR A 14 2.25 14.16 -3.35
CA THR A 14 3.35 13.35 -2.79
C THR A 14 3.08 12.91 -1.35
N ALA A 15 2.28 13.66 -0.59
CA ALA A 15 1.94 13.35 0.80
C ALA A 15 0.65 12.52 0.94
N MET A 16 -0.03 12.23 -0.16
CA MET A 16 -1.24 11.42 -0.21
C MET A 16 -0.90 9.96 -0.52
N SER A 17 -1.80 9.06 -0.15
CA SER A 17 -1.76 7.68 -0.62
C SER A 17 -1.95 7.64 -2.15
N VAL A 18 -1.34 6.66 -2.80
CA VAL A 18 -1.22 6.62 -4.27
C VAL A 18 -2.59 6.48 -4.95
N ASP A 19 -3.51 5.74 -4.35
CA ASP A 19 -4.90 5.57 -4.79
C ASP A 19 -5.64 6.93 -4.83
N ARG A 20 -5.61 7.70 -3.73
CA ARG A 20 -6.26 9.01 -3.67
C ARG A 20 -5.62 10.03 -4.61
N ALA A 21 -4.30 9.97 -4.76
CA ALA A 21 -3.61 10.80 -5.73
C ALA A 21 -4.01 10.43 -7.17
N ALA A 22 -4.21 9.14 -7.47
CA ALA A 22 -4.70 8.69 -8.77
C ALA A 22 -6.13 9.16 -9.04
N ASP A 23 -7.03 9.09 -8.06
CA ASP A 23 -8.41 9.58 -8.19
C ASP A 23 -8.46 11.07 -8.52
N ILE A 24 -7.69 11.89 -7.80
CA ILE A 24 -7.58 13.32 -8.10
C ILE A 24 -7.06 13.55 -9.52
N LEU A 25 -6.06 12.78 -9.96
CA LEU A 25 -5.50 12.92 -11.30
C LEU A 25 -6.50 12.51 -12.40
N ARG A 26 -7.45 11.60 -12.13
CA ARG A 26 -8.51 11.23 -13.07
C ARG A 26 -9.48 12.38 -13.34
N GLU A 27 -9.79 13.17 -12.31
CA GLU A 27 -10.70 14.32 -12.39
C GLU A 27 -10.09 15.54 -13.11
N LEU A 28 -8.76 15.60 -13.26
CA LEU A 28 -8.08 16.74 -13.86
C LEU A 28 -8.00 16.66 -15.38
N GLU A 29 -8.43 17.69 -16.09
CA GLU A 29 -8.25 17.79 -17.55
C GLU A 29 -6.80 18.13 -17.94
N GLU A 30 -6.46 17.87 -19.21
CA GLU A 30 -5.20 18.33 -19.79
C GLU A 30 -5.22 19.86 -20.01
N PRO A 31 -4.06 20.56 -19.88
CA PRO A 31 -2.71 20.04 -19.64
C PRO A 31 -2.36 19.86 -18.16
N ALA A 32 -3.26 20.23 -17.24
CA ALA A 32 -2.96 20.30 -15.81
C ALA A 32 -2.52 18.95 -15.23
N ARG A 33 -3.13 17.85 -15.68
CA ARG A 33 -2.77 16.48 -15.31
C ARG A 33 -1.33 16.16 -15.69
N SER A 34 -0.95 16.34 -16.96
CA SER A 34 0.40 16.06 -17.45
C SER A 34 1.46 16.94 -16.78
N GLU A 35 1.15 18.23 -16.54
CA GLU A 35 2.04 19.14 -15.83
C GLU A 35 2.32 18.69 -14.39
N LEU A 36 1.28 18.28 -13.65
CA LEU A 36 1.43 17.78 -12.28
C LEU A 36 2.22 16.48 -12.24
N LEU A 37 1.90 15.53 -13.12
CA LEU A 37 2.66 14.27 -13.25
C LEU A 37 4.14 14.55 -13.56
N GLY A 38 4.43 15.49 -14.46
CA GLY A 38 5.79 15.89 -14.81
C GLY A 38 6.59 16.45 -13.64
N GLY A 39 5.91 17.08 -12.66
CA GLY A 39 6.53 17.60 -11.44
C GLY A 39 6.80 16.58 -10.34
N LEU A 40 6.32 15.33 -10.47
CA LEU A 40 6.52 14.28 -9.47
C LEU A 40 7.85 13.53 -9.66
N ALA A 41 8.36 12.98 -8.56
CA ALA A 41 9.54 12.11 -8.59
C ALA A 41 9.28 10.88 -9.48
N PRO A 42 10.27 10.40 -10.25
CA PRO A 42 10.08 9.31 -11.21
C PRO A 42 9.44 8.04 -10.63
N PRO A 43 9.80 7.56 -9.41
CA PRO A 43 9.17 6.38 -8.84
C PRO A 43 7.67 6.57 -8.59
N LEU A 44 7.28 7.67 -7.94
CA LEU A 44 5.88 7.99 -7.64
C LEU A 44 5.08 8.17 -8.93
N ARG A 45 5.64 8.86 -9.93
CA ARG A 45 5.00 9.03 -11.24
C ARG A 45 4.74 7.69 -11.92
N ALA A 46 5.71 6.77 -11.90
CA ALA A 46 5.56 5.46 -12.50
C ALA A 46 4.43 4.66 -11.83
N THR A 47 4.36 4.68 -10.50
CA THR A 47 3.28 4.03 -9.75
C THR A 47 1.91 4.63 -10.10
N LEU A 48 1.80 5.96 -10.12
CA LEU A 48 0.53 6.64 -10.47
C LEU A 48 0.08 6.32 -11.90
N LEU A 49 1.00 6.31 -12.87
CA LEU A 49 0.69 5.95 -14.25
C LEU A 49 0.22 4.49 -14.36
N SER A 50 0.80 3.58 -13.57
CA SER A 50 0.32 2.19 -13.51
C SER A 50 -1.13 2.11 -13.03
N ILE A 51 -1.48 2.86 -11.97
CA ILE A 51 -2.84 2.87 -11.41
C ILE A 51 -3.84 3.53 -12.37
N LEU A 52 -3.46 4.65 -12.99
CA LEU A 52 -4.26 5.35 -13.99
C LEU A 52 -4.49 4.53 -15.27
N GLY A 53 -3.62 3.56 -15.55
CA GLY A 53 -3.76 2.62 -16.68
C GLY A 53 -4.80 1.52 -16.46
N TYR A 54 -5.24 1.27 -15.22
CA TYR A 54 -6.27 0.27 -14.96
C TYR A 54 -7.68 0.82 -15.23
N PRO A 55 -8.61 -0.03 -15.72
CA PRO A 55 -10.01 0.37 -15.89
C PRO A 55 -10.61 0.88 -14.58
N GLU A 56 -11.39 1.95 -14.66
CA GLU A 56 -12.11 2.49 -13.52
C GLU A 56 -13.09 1.45 -12.93
N GLY A 57 -13.15 1.36 -11.61
CA GLY A 57 -13.95 0.36 -10.91
C GLY A 57 -13.31 -1.04 -10.84
N SER A 58 -12.14 -1.25 -11.46
CA SER A 58 -11.37 -2.48 -11.28
C SER A 58 -10.72 -2.52 -9.90
N ALA A 59 -10.45 -3.73 -9.39
CA ALA A 59 -9.72 -3.90 -8.13
C ALA A 59 -8.41 -3.11 -8.11
N ALA A 60 -7.68 -3.10 -9.22
CA ALA A 60 -6.40 -2.41 -9.34
C ALA A 60 -6.52 -0.87 -9.42
N SER A 61 -7.71 -0.35 -9.75
CA SER A 61 -7.97 1.10 -9.76
C SER A 61 -8.32 1.67 -8.38
N ILE A 62 -8.75 0.80 -7.46
CA ILE A 62 -9.21 1.14 -6.09
C ILE A 62 -8.20 0.66 -5.02
N MET A 63 -7.31 -0.29 -5.36
CA MET A 63 -6.35 -0.84 -4.41
C MET A 63 -5.37 0.22 -3.90
N THR A 64 -4.95 0.03 -2.66
CA THR A 64 -3.79 0.72 -2.08
C THR A 64 -2.55 -0.17 -2.10
N THR A 65 -1.39 0.45 -2.26
CA THR A 65 -0.09 -0.24 -2.11
C THR A 65 0.43 -0.21 -0.67
N GLU A 66 -0.26 0.47 0.24
CA GLU A 66 0.18 0.73 1.61
C GLU A 66 -0.34 -0.33 2.60
N PHE A 67 -0.23 -1.61 2.26
CA PHE A 67 -0.61 -2.75 3.12
C PHE A 67 0.60 -3.40 3.80
N VAL A 68 0.44 -4.11 4.92
CA VAL A 68 1.55 -4.83 5.57
C VAL A 68 1.77 -6.19 4.91
N SER A 69 3.00 -6.46 4.46
CA SER A 69 3.44 -7.80 4.08
C SER A 69 4.68 -8.23 4.86
N VAL A 70 4.76 -9.54 5.17
CA VAL A 70 5.87 -10.15 5.90
C VAL A 70 6.26 -11.51 5.30
N PRO A 71 7.51 -11.94 5.43
CA PRO A 71 7.95 -13.27 5.05
C PRO A 71 7.24 -14.41 5.79
N SER A 72 7.06 -15.55 5.13
CA SER A 72 6.43 -16.75 5.70
C SER A 72 7.28 -17.48 6.75
N ASP A 73 8.57 -17.20 6.81
CA ASP A 73 9.52 -17.77 7.79
C ASP A 73 9.64 -16.96 9.09
N TRP A 74 8.83 -15.90 9.25
CA TRP A 74 8.82 -15.09 10.46
C TRP A 74 8.00 -15.70 11.61
N THR A 75 8.34 -15.31 12.83
CA THR A 75 7.52 -15.56 14.03
C THR A 75 6.52 -14.43 14.27
N VAL A 76 5.49 -14.70 15.08
CA VAL A 76 4.51 -13.69 15.53
C VAL A 76 5.20 -12.48 16.14
N GLY A 77 6.22 -12.68 16.99
CA GLY A 77 6.98 -11.61 17.63
C GLY A 77 7.67 -10.70 16.62
N GLN A 78 8.36 -11.28 15.64
CA GLN A 78 9.02 -10.53 14.56
C GLN A 78 8.01 -9.71 13.75
N THR A 79 6.86 -10.30 13.43
CA THR A 79 5.78 -9.63 12.72
C THR A 79 5.22 -8.44 13.50
N LEU A 80 4.93 -8.62 14.79
CA LEU A 80 4.42 -7.54 15.65
C LEU A 80 5.45 -6.41 15.81
N ASP A 81 6.74 -6.74 15.92
CA ASP A 81 7.82 -5.75 15.96
C ASP A 81 7.95 -4.97 14.67
N TYR A 82 7.78 -5.62 13.52
CA TYR A 82 7.76 -4.94 12.24
C TYR A 82 6.55 -4.00 12.12
N ILE A 83 5.35 -4.47 12.50
CA ILE A 83 4.13 -3.65 12.49
C ILE A 83 4.34 -2.38 13.32
N ARG A 84 4.92 -2.48 14.52
CA ARG A 84 5.24 -1.32 15.38
C ARG A 84 6.15 -0.29 14.69
N LYS A 85 7.03 -0.73 13.78
CA LYS A 85 7.94 0.14 13.03
C LYS A 85 7.29 0.80 11.82
N VAL A 86 6.32 0.14 11.19
CA VAL A 86 5.70 0.60 9.92
C VAL A 86 4.29 1.17 10.07
N GLU A 87 3.69 1.12 11.26
CA GLU A 87 2.31 1.55 11.50
C GLU A 87 2.01 2.97 10.98
N ARG A 88 2.95 3.91 11.14
CA ARG A 88 2.76 5.30 10.71
C ARG A 88 2.77 5.52 9.20
N THR A 89 3.21 4.53 8.42
CA THR A 89 3.41 4.65 6.96
C THR A 89 2.56 3.69 6.16
N ARG A 90 1.61 2.98 6.80
CA ARG A 90 0.71 2.05 6.14
C ARG A 90 -0.73 2.50 6.33
N GLU A 91 -1.55 2.29 5.32
CA GLU A 91 -2.96 2.66 5.34
C GLU A 91 -3.73 1.80 6.35
N THR A 92 -3.41 0.51 6.42
CA THR A 92 -3.93 -0.39 7.46
C THR A 92 -2.89 -1.38 7.95
N VAL A 93 -2.93 -1.70 9.24
CA VAL A 93 -2.14 -2.78 9.87
C VAL A 93 -3.02 -3.97 10.30
N TYR A 94 -4.31 -3.95 9.93
CA TYR A 94 -5.27 -4.95 10.38
C TYR A 94 -5.21 -6.25 9.59
N ALA A 95 -4.82 -6.18 8.32
CA ALA A 95 -4.57 -7.32 7.46
C ALA A 95 -3.07 -7.44 7.18
N ILE A 96 -2.52 -8.63 7.44
CA ILE A 96 -1.12 -8.95 7.24
C ILE A 96 -1.05 -10.01 6.16
N TYR A 97 -0.35 -9.70 5.07
CA TYR A 97 -0.14 -10.59 3.94
C TYR A 97 1.19 -11.33 4.10
N ILE A 98 1.14 -12.64 4.05
CA ILE A 98 2.29 -13.51 4.27
C ILE A 98 2.77 -13.98 2.92
N VAL A 99 4.01 -13.64 2.57
CA VAL A 99 4.58 -13.92 1.26
C VAL A 99 5.75 -14.89 1.35
N ASP A 100 5.93 -15.66 0.29
CA ASP A 100 7.11 -16.50 0.14
C ASP A 100 8.35 -15.60 -0.03
N PRO A 101 9.44 -15.83 0.73
CA PRO A 101 10.60 -14.94 0.72
C PRO A 101 11.40 -14.97 -0.60
N THR A 102 11.22 -15.98 -1.44
CA THR A 102 11.96 -16.13 -2.71
C THR A 102 11.13 -15.66 -3.89
N THR A 103 9.88 -16.11 -3.98
CA THR A 103 8.99 -15.86 -5.11
C THR A 103 8.13 -14.62 -4.93
N HIS A 104 8.05 -14.07 -3.71
CA HIS A 104 7.15 -12.97 -3.32
C HIS A 104 5.67 -13.25 -3.55
N LEU A 105 5.29 -14.50 -3.81
CA LEU A 105 3.90 -14.89 -3.98
C LEU A 105 3.18 -14.87 -2.63
N LEU A 106 1.92 -14.44 -2.65
CA LEU A 106 1.04 -14.50 -1.50
C LEU A 106 0.81 -15.96 -1.12
N VAL A 107 1.14 -16.31 0.11
CA VAL A 107 0.94 -17.64 0.67
C VAL A 107 -0.31 -17.68 1.54
N ARG A 108 -0.47 -16.69 2.45
CA ARG A 108 -1.59 -16.60 3.40
C ARG A 108 -1.89 -15.15 3.77
N SER A 109 -3.03 -14.94 4.42
CA SER A 109 -3.34 -13.69 5.12
C SER A 109 -3.74 -13.96 6.57
N THR A 110 -3.49 -13.01 7.46
CA THR A 110 -3.97 -13.08 8.84
C THR A 110 -4.34 -11.70 9.37
N GLY A 111 -5.24 -11.68 10.35
CA GLY A 111 -5.67 -10.46 11.01
C GLY A 111 -4.80 -10.12 12.22
N LEU A 112 -4.59 -8.84 12.48
CA LEU A 112 -3.83 -8.36 13.65
C LEU A 112 -4.37 -8.93 14.97
N ARG A 113 -5.69 -9.08 15.10
CA ARG A 113 -6.33 -9.70 16.28
C ARG A 113 -5.72 -11.05 16.62
N ARG A 114 -5.44 -11.87 15.61
CA ARG A 114 -4.94 -13.24 15.79
C ARG A 114 -3.46 -13.25 16.17
N LEU A 115 -2.69 -12.32 15.60
CA LEU A 115 -1.28 -12.11 15.97
C LEU A 115 -1.14 -11.65 17.42
N ILE A 116 -2.00 -10.75 17.90
CA ILE A 116 -1.97 -10.26 19.28
C ILE A 116 -2.25 -11.38 20.29
N THR A 117 -3.04 -12.38 19.92
CA THR A 117 -3.38 -13.53 20.78
C THR A 117 -2.45 -14.74 20.60
N GLY A 118 -1.49 -14.69 19.67
CA GLY A 118 -0.54 -15.77 19.41
C GLY A 118 0.69 -15.66 20.29
N GLU A 119 1.40 -16.78 20.50
CA GLU A 119 2.66 -16.76 21.24
C GLU A 119 3.76 -16.14 20.38
N PRO A 120 4.67 -15.30 20.94
CA PRO A 120 5.68 -14.59 20.14
C PRO A 120 6.62 -15.48 19.33
N ASP A 121 6.86 -16.70 19.80
CA ASP A 121 7.77 -17.66 19.18
C ASP A 121 7.08 -18.57 18.14
N ASP A 122 5.74 -18.51 18.05
CA ASP A 122 5.00 -19.29 17.07
C ASP A 122 5.34 -18.82 15.65
N PRO A 123 5.54 -19.75 14.68
CA PRO A 123 5.66 -19.38 13.27
C PRO A 123 4.37 -18.71 12.79
N ILE A 124 4.49 -17.60 12.05
CA ILE A 124 3.30 -16.86 11.56
C ILE A 124 2.35 -17.74 10.75
N MET A 125 2.89 -18.74 10.05
CA MET A 125 2.16 -19.72 9.26
C MET A 125 1.22 -20.61 10.08
N THR A 126 1.50 -20.82 11.37
CA THR A 126 0.62 -21.61 12.26
C THR A 126 -0.59 -20.82 12.75
N VAL A 127 -0.44 -19.49 12.87
CA VAL A 127 -1.49 -18.58 13.32
C VAL A 127 -2.40 -18.17 12.15
N ALA A 128 -1.85 -18.12 10.94
CA ALA A 128 -2.60 -17.75 9.75
C ALA A 128 -3.53 -18.88 9.26
N PRO A 129 -4.84 -18.61 9.08
CA PRO A 129 -5.79 -19.62 8.61
C PRO A 129 -5.44 -20.19 7.22
N ASP A 130 -5.93 -21.41 6.94
CA ASP A 130 -5.74 -22.16 5.67
C ASP A 130 -6.46 -21.57 4.44
N HIS A 131 -7.13 -20.42 4.58
CA HIS A 131 -7.84 -19.79 3.47
C HIS A 131 -7.16 -18.48 3.07
N LEU A 132 -7.05 -18.29 1.74
CA LEU A 132 -6.74 -17.01 1.10
C LEU A 132 -7.91 -16.04 1.25
#